data_AF-A0A7C5CTU1-F1
#
_entry.id   AF-A0A7C5CTU1-F1
#
_cell.length_a   1.000
_cell.length_b   1.000
_cell.length_c   1.000
_cell.angle_alpha   90.00
_cell.angle_beta   90.00
_cell.angle_gamma   90.00
#
_symmetry.space_group_name_H-M   'P 1'
#
loop_
_entity.id
_entity.type
_entity.pdbx_description
1 polymer ?
#
loop_
_entity_poly.entity_id
_entity_poly.type
_entity_poly.pdbx_seq_one_letter_code
_entity_poly.pdbx_strand_id
1 'polypeptide(L)'
;MKDLDKPIDLIKDLLSSDIKLERTKGIGGYLENVLKPYISETLYKNLKLLDSLSIEKKKALLEQILQEIDVFKSPTNKKQKTLKELDIDIDNMDFLNKTQKKILHISGLQNLIDVLWYFPYNYENRLLLKNLSSFPIDTYGA
;
A
#
# COMPACT_ATOMS: atom_id res chain seq x y z
N MET A 1 -12.67 20.90 6.70
CA MET A 1 -11.85 20.43 5.57
C MET A 1 -11.23 21.66 4.94
N LYS A 2 -9.92 21.87 5.02
CA LYS A 2 -9.29 23.00 4.32
C LYS A 2 -9.41 22.75 2.82
N ASP A 3 -9.81 23.77 2.06
CA ASP A 3 -10.18 23.75 0.64
C ASP A 3 -9.12 23.04 -0.24
N LEU A 4 -9.23 21.72 -0.40
CA LEU A 4 -8.42 20.90 -1.32
C LEU A 4 -8.79 21.16 -2.79
N ASP A 5 -9.93 21.79 -3.04
CA ASP A 5 -10.42 22.00 -4.40
C ASP A 5 -9.63 23.08 -5.13
N LYS A 6 -9.20 24.13 -4.41
CA LYS A 6 -8.34 25.20 -4.96
C LYS A 6 -6.99 24.69 -5.50
N PRO A 7 -6.17 23.92 -4.76
CA PRO A 7 -4.91 23.39 -5.29
C PRO A 7 -5.12 22.37 -6.41
N ILE A 8 -6.21 21.59 -6.39
CA ILE A 8 -6.54 20.63 -7.47
C ILE A 8 -6.91 21.37 -8.76
N ASP A 9 -7.73 22.42 -8.66
CA ASP A 9 -8.13 23.23 -9.82
C ASP A 9 -6.92 23.97 -10.40
N LEU A 10 -5.98 24.43 -9.57
CA LEU A 10 -4.71 24.98 -10.02
C LEU A 10 -3.88 23.94 -10.79
N ILE A 11 -3.77 22.70 -10.29
CA ILE A 11 -3.03 21.64 -11.01
C ILE A 11 -3.70 21.33 -12.35
N LYS A 12 -5.04 21.27 -12.38
CA LYS A 12 -5.81 21.04 -13.61
C LYS A 12 -5.64 22.18 -14.62
N ASP A 13 -5.64 23.44 -14.18
CA ASP A 13 -5.41 24.58 -15.07
C ASP A 13 -3.96 24.59 -15.61
N LEU A 14 -2.99 24.15 -14.81
CA LEU A 14 -1.60 24.01 -15.25
C LEU A 14 -1.42 22.89 -16.29
N LEU A 15 -2.11 21.77 -16.11
CA LEU A 15 -2.10 20.67 -17.08
C LEU A 15 -2.83 21.01 -18.39
N SER A 16 -3.70 22.02 -18.40
CA SER A 16 -4.48 22.40 -19.58
C SER A 16 -3.66 23.02 -20.71
N SER A 17 -2.46 23.57 -20.41
CA SER A 17 -1.63 24.20 -21.44
C SER A 17 -0.13 24.20 -21.10
N ASP A 18 0.65 23.76 -22.07
CA ASP A 18 2.10 23.59 -21.97
C ASP A 18 2.81 24.94 -21.75
N ILE A 19 2.28 25.99 -22.37
CA ILE A 19 2.78 27.36 -22.28
C ILE A 19 2.64 27.92 -20.86
N LYS A 20 1.56 27.58 -20.13
CA LYS A 20 1.40 27.99 -18.73
C LYS A 20 2.41 27.25 -17.86
N LEU A 21 2.60 25.96 -18.09
CA LEU A 21 3.53 25.10 -17.35
C LEU A 21 5.00 25.57 -17.44
N GLU A 22 5.41 26.09 -18.60
CA GLU A 22 6.74 26.66 -18.81
C GLU A 22 6.93 27.99 -18.07
N ARG A 23 5.90 28.83 -18.05
CA ARG A 23 5.95 30.20 -17.51
C ARG A 23 5.80 30.25 -15.99
N THR A 24 5.26 29.20 -15.40
CA THR A 24 5.01 29.14 -13.96
C THR A 24 6.28 28.80 -13.21
N LYS A 25 6.70 29.72 -12.34
CA LYS A 25 7.83 29.58 -11.41
C LYS A 25 7.33 29.80 -9.99
N GLY A 26 7.80 29.02 -9.02
CA GLY A 26 7.45 29.16 -7.61
C GLY A 26 6.14 28.48 -7.19
N ILE A 27 5.39 27.87 -8.11
CA ILE A 27 4.17 27.10 -7.80
C ILE A 27 4.51 25.84 -6.98
N GLY A 28 5.69 25.26 -7.18
CA GLY A 28 6.14 24.08 -6.44
C GLY A 28 6.12 24.27 -4.92
N GLY A 29 6.56 25.43 -4.42
CA GLY A 29 6.56 25.73 -2.98
C GLY A 29 5.16 25.98 -2.40
N TYR A 30 4.25 26.55 -3.19
CA TYR A 30 2.85 26.68 -2.77
C TYR A 30 2.17 25.31 -2.68
N LEU A 31 2.32 24.49 -3.72
CA LEU A 31 1.77 23.13 -3.74
C LEU A 31 2.37 22.25 -2.64
N GLU A 32 3.67 22.39 -2.35
CA GLU A 32 4.32 21.67 -1.25
C GLU A 32 3.63 21.99 0.09
N ASN A 33 3.47 23.26 0.44
CA ASN A 33 2.93 23.65 1.73
C ASN A 33 1.46 23.21 1.91
N VAL A 34 0.68 23.23 0.83
CA VAL A 34 -0.74 22.90 0.86
C VAL A 34 -0.97 21.38 0.82
N LEU A 35 -0.16 20.64 0.05
CA LEU A 35 -0.36 19.21 -0.20
C LEU A 35 0.50 18.29 0.67
N LYS A 36 1.41 18.84 1.49
CA LYS A 36 2.23 18.09 2.46
C LYS A 36 1.47 17.05 3.30
N PRO A 37 0.25 17.29 3.82
CA PRO A 37 -0.46 16.29 4.62
C PRO A 37 -1.20 15.22 3.79
N TYR A 38 -1.23 15.33 2.46
CA TYR A 38 -2.05 14.49 1.58
C TYR A 38 -1.25 13.66 0.56
N ILE A 39 0.07 13.87 0.50
CA ILE A 39 0.94 13.32 -0.54
C ILE A 39 2.14 12.59 0.10
N SER A 40 2.65 11.57 -0.59
CA SER A 40 3.82 10.80 -0.17
C SER A 40 5.10 11.64 0.00
N GLU A 41 6.02 11.17 0.86
CA GLU A 41 7.21 11.93 1.23
C GLU A 41 8.15 12.22 0.03
N THR A 42 8.16 11.29 -0.92
CA THR A 42 8.95 11.38 -2.15
C THR A 42 8.41 12.43 -3.12
N LEU A 43 7.10 12.51 -3.28
CA LEU A 43 6.46 13.47 -4.18
C LEU A 43 6.55 14.91 -3.67
N TYR A 44 6.48 15.14 -2.34
CA TYR A 44 6.69 16.50 -1.82
C TYR A 44 8.12 17.01 -2.10
N LYS A 45 9.14 16.13 -2.01
CA LYS A 45 10.52 16.51 -2.32
C LYS A 45 10.68 16.83 -3.80
N ASN A 46 9.97 16.10 -4.66
CA ASN A 46 9.98 16.33 -6.10
C ASN A 46 9.27 17.65 -6.49
N LEU A 47 8.25 18.09 -5.74
CA LEU A 47 7.60 19.39 -5.94
C LEU A 47 8.56 20.58 -5.78
N LYS A 48 9.59 20.47 -4.93
CA LYS A 48 10.64 21.51 -4.80
C LYS A 48 11.48 21.68 -6.06
N LEU A 49 11.65 20.59 -6.80
CA LEU A 49 12.45 20.55 -8.02
C LEU A 49 11.61 20.84 -9.27
N LEU A 50 10.31 21.09 -9.11
CA LEU A 50 9.36 21.24 -10.22
C LEU A 50 9.77 22.33 -11.21
N ASP A 51 10.38 23.43 -10.76
CA ASP A 51 10.82 24.51 -11.64
C ASP A 51 12.02 24.11 -12.52
N SER A 52 12.83 23.16 -12.07
CA SER A 52 14.06 22.68 -12.76
C SER A 52 13.81 21.53 -13.74
N LEU A 53 12.62 20.92 -13.71
CA LEU A 53 12.28 19.77 -14.52
C LEU A 53 11.90 20.16 -15.96
N SER A 54 12.10 19.24 -16.91
CA SER A 54 11.56 19.38 -18.27
C SER A 54 10.03 19.34 -18.25
N ILE A 55 9.39 19.94 -19.26
CA ILE A 55 7.93 20.10 -19.34
C ILE A 55 7.20 18.76 -19.19
N GLU A 56 7.69 17.72 -19.88
CA GLU A 56 7.13 16.36 -19.80
C GLU A 56 7.20 15.80 -18.38
N LYS A 57 8.32 16.01 -17.67
CA LYS A 57 8.50 15.56 -16.28
C LYS A 57 7.63 16.35 -15.32
N LYS A 58 7.42 17.64 -15.56
CA LYS A 58 6.47 18.46 -14.79
C LYS A 58 5.05 17.95 -14.93
N LYS A 59 4.61 17.62 -16.15
CA LYS A 59 3.29 17.02 -16.41
C LYS A 59 3.11 15.69 -15.68
N ALA A 60 4.05 14.78 -15.86
CA ALA A 60 3.99 13.45 -15.23
C ALA A 60 3.90 13.54 -13.70
N LEU A 61 4.67 14.46 -13.09
CA LEU A 61 4.65 14.68 -11.65
C LEU A 61 3.28 15.21 -11.18
N LEU A 62 2.71 16.17 -11.89
CA LEU A 62 1.39 16.73 -11.57
C LEU A 62 0.25 15.72 -11.74
N GLU A 63 0.30 14.88 -12.78
CA GLU A 63 -0.65 13.78 -12.98
C GLU A 63 -0.55 12.74 -11.86
N GLN A 64 0.66 12.38 -11.46
CA GLN A 64 0.88 11.45 -10.34
C GLN A 64 0.34 12.01 -9.02
N ILE A 65 0.49 13.31 -8.79
CA ILE A 65 -0.09 14.00 -7.63
C ILE A 65 -1.62 13.94 -7.67
N LEU A 66 -2.25 14.21 -8.81
CA LEU A 66 -3.70 14.11 -8.94
C LEU A 66 -4.18 12.69 -8.65
N GLN A 67 -3.48 11.67 -9.14
CA GLN A 67 -3.81 10.28 -8.86
C GLN A 67 -3.71 9.94 -7.36
N GLU A 68 -2.64 10.37 -6.66
CA GLU A 68 -2.54 10.15 -5.22
C GLU A 68 -3.64 10.89 -4.44
N ILE A 69 -3.98 12.11 -4.84
CA ILE A 69 -5.06 12.88 -4.21
C ILE A 69 -6.42 12.22 -4.47
N ASP A 70 -6.67 11.69 -5.66
CA ASP A 70 -7.90 10.98 -5.99
C ASP A 70 -8.00 9.65 -5.23
N VAL A 71 -6.89 8.95 -5.02
CA VAL A 71 -6.82 7.75 -4.16
C VAL A 71 -7.07 8.12 -2.68
N PHE A 72 -6.64 9.30 -2.24
CA PHE A 72 -6.93 9.80 -0.89
C PHE A 72 -8.38 10.26 -0.72
N LYS A 73 -8.93 10.95 -1.74
CA LYS A 73 -10.34 11.42 -1.76
C LYS A 73 -11.33 10.28 -1.94
N SER A 74 -10.96 9.25 -2.71
CA SER A 74 -11.74 8.04 -2.83
C SER A 74 -11.60 7.28 -1.51
N PRO A 75 -12.63 7.23 -0.65
CA PRO A 75 -12.56 6.34 0.49
C PRO A 75 -12.33 4.96 -0.11
N THR A 76 -11.14 4.38 0.14
CA THR A 76 -10.95 2.97 -0.14
C THR A 76 -12.14 2.27 0.50
N ASN A 77 -13.04 1.73 -0.32
CA ASN A 77 -14.24 1.00 0.11
C ASN A 77 -13.84 -0.33 0.76
N LYS A 78 -12.72 -0.36 1.50
CA LYS A 78 -12.55 -1.27 2.60
C LYS A 78 -13.54 -0.80 3.66
N LYS A 79 -14.81 -1.19 3.50
CA LYS A 79 -15.71 -1.32 4.64
C LYS A 79 -14.86 -1.94 5.74
N GLN A 80 -14.61 -1.20 6.81
CA GLN A 80 -13.98 -1.75 8.00
C GLN A 80 -14.89 -2.90 8.40
N LYS A 81 -14.49 -4.12 8.04
CA LYS A 81 -15.22 -5.31 8.46
C LYS A 81 -15.20 -5.26 9.97
N THR A 82 -16.38 -5.12 10.56
CA THR A 82 -16.49 -5.11 12.01
C THR A 82 -16.02 -6.47 12.52
N LEU A 83 -15.49 -6.56 13.74
CA LEU A 83 -15.05 -7.84 14.33
C LEU A 83 -16.16 -8.91 14.27
N LYS A 84 -17.43 -8.50 14.25
CA LYS A 84 -18.60 -9.37 14.08
C LYS A 84 -18.65 -10.08 12.73
N GLU A 85 -18.09 -9.50 11.68
CA GLU A 85 -17.99 -10.16 10.36
C GLU A 85 -16.89 -11.21 10.30
N LEU A 86 -16.03 -11.27 11.32
CA LEU A 86 -15.02 -12.33 11.48
C LEU A 86 -15.53 -13.47 12.37
N ASP A 87 -16.74 -13.38 12.93
CA ASP A 87 -17.36 -14.46 13.70
C ASP A 87 -18.00 -15.49 12.75
N ILE A 88 -17.14 -16.14 11.96
CA ILE A 88 -17.52 -17.14 10.96
C ILE A 88 -17.12 -18.51 11.50
N ASP A 89 -18.09 -19.40 11.65
CA ASP A 89 -17.83 -20.81 12.01
C ASP A 89 -16.98 -21.49 10.94
N ILE A 90 -16.06 -22.34 11.36
CA ILE A 90 -15.18 -23.13 10.48
C ILE A 90 -15.98 -24.02 9.53
N ASP A 91 -17.16 -24.47 9.95
CA ASP A 91 -18.04 -25.31 9.12
C ASP A 91 -18.58 -24.55 7.91
N ASN A 92 -18.74 -23.22 8.01
CA ASN A 92 -19.22 -22.35 6.94
C ASN A 92 -18.10 -21.88 5.99
N MET A 93 -16.85 -22.32 6.20
CA MET A 93 -15.72 -21.96 5.35
C MET A 93 -15.62 -22.92 4.15
N ASP A 94 -15.92 -22.42 2.95
CA ASP A 94 -15.93 -23.22 1.72
C ASP A 94 -14.54 -23.65 1.25
N PHE A 95 -13.50 -22.91 1.63
CA PHE A 95 -12.12 -23.18 1.23
C PHE A 95 -11.45 -24.31 2.03
N LEU A 96 -12.10 -24.81 3.10
CA LEU A 96 -11.59 -25.88 3.94
C LEU A 96 -12.19 -27.24 3.56
N ASN A 97 -11.31 -28.23 3.41
CA ASN A 97 -11.72 -29.62 3.21
C ASN A 97 -12.25 -30.23 4.51
N LYS A 98 -13.06 -31.29 4.40
CA LYS A 98 -13.64 -32.00 5.58
C LYS A 98 -12.58 -32.44 6.60
N THR A 99 -11.42 -32.89 6.13
CA THR A 99 -10.30 -33.29 7.00
C THR A 99 -9.70 -32.09 7.74
N GLN A 100 -9.53 -30.96 7.06
CA GLN A 100 -9.01 -29.72 7.65
C GLN A 100 -9.98 -29.16 8.69
N LYS A 101 -11.28 -29.14 8.40
CA LYS A 101 -12.32 -28.74 9.37
C LYS A 101 -12.26 -29.61 10.63
N LYS A 102 -12.16 -30.94 10.47
CA LYS A 102 -12.03 -31.87 11.60
C LYS A 102 -10.76 -31.63 12.42
N ILE A 103 -9.62 -31.36 11.78
CA ILE A 103 -8.36 -31.06 12.48
C ILE A 103 -8.50 -29.80 13.32
N LEU A 104 -9.06 -28.72 12.76
CA LEU A 104 -9.24 -27.46 13.48
C LEU A 104 -10.14 -27.61 14.71
N HIS A 105 -11.25 -28.35 14.57
CA HIS A 105 -12.14 -28.68 15.69
C HIS A 105 -11.42 -29.47 16.80
N ILE A 106 -10.58 -30.45 16.44
CA ILE A 106 -9.78 -31.22 17.41
C ILE A 106 -8.77 -30.30 18.13
N SER A 107 -8.22 -29.32 17.43
CA SER A 107 -7.33 -28.30 17.99
C SER A 107 -8.06 -27.26 18.86
N GLY A 108 -9.38 -27.36 19.04
CA GLY A 108 -10.18 -26.46 19.85
C GLY A 108 -10.52 -25.14 19.17
N LEU A 109 -10.33 -25.04 17.85
CA LEU A 109 -10.68 -23.85 17.06
C LEU A 109 -12.07 -24.06 16.47
N GLN A 110 -13.00 -23.17 16.76
CA GLN A 110 -14.40 -23.26 16.31
C GLN A 110 -14.71 -22.20 15.25
N ASN A 111 -14.18 -20.98 15.46
CA ASN A 111 -14.49 -19.81 14.64
C ASN A 111 -13.22 -19.23 14.01
N LEU A 112 -13.38 -18.40 12.98
CA LEU A 112 -12.26 -17.71 12.33
C LEU A 112 -11.44 -16.87 13.30
N ILE A 113 -12.08 -16.27 14.31
CA ILE A 113 -11.39 -15.49 15.35
C ILE A 113 -10.40 -16.36 16.11
N ASP A 114 -10.80 -17.57 16.50
CA ASP A 114 -9.91 -18.51 17.21
C ASP A 114 -8.69 -18.85 16.34
N VAL A 115 -8.92 -19.09 15.05
CA VAL A 115 -7.86 -19.41 14.08
C VAL A 115 -6.90 -18.23 13.91
N LEU A 116 -7.40 -17.00 13.84
CA LEU A 116 -6.56 -15.80 13.74
C LEU A 116 -5.71 -15.57 15.00
N TRP A 117 -6.21 -16.02 16.16
CA TRP A 117 -5.51 -15.93 17.44
C TRP A 117 -4.60 -17.15 17.70
N TYR A 118 -4.62 -18.14 16.81
CA TYR A 118 -3.74 -19.30 16.85
C TYR A 118 -2.44 -19.03 16.09
N PHE A 119 -1.43 -18.54 16.81
CA PHE A 119 -0.13 -18.22 16.22
C PHE A 119 0.73 -19.46 15.96
N PRO A 120 1.48 -19.50 14.85
CA PRO A 120 2.49 -20.52 14.60
C PRO A 120 3.49 -20.58 15.75
N TYR A 121 3.82 -21.79 16.20
CA TYR A 121 4.84 -22.00 17.22
C TYR A 121 6.22 -21.51 16.76
N ASN A 122 6.56 -21.77 15.49
CA ASN A 122 7.83 -21.36 14.88
C ASN A 122 7.60 -20.87 13.45
N TYR A 123 8.40 -19.87 13.05
CA TYR A 123 8.47 -19.41 11.67
C TYR A 123 9.79 -19.86 11.05
N GLU A 124 9.72 -20.63 9.96
CA GLU A 124 10.91 -20.98 9.18
C GLU A 124 11.23 -19.86 8.18
N ASN A 125 12.43 -19.29 8.29
CA ASN A 125 12.90 -18.31 7.32
C ASN A 125 13.48 -19.04 6.09
N ARG A 126 12.72 -19.04 4.98
CA ARG A 126 13.13 -19.63 3.69
C ARG A 126 13.91 -18.68 2.78
N LEU A 127 14.05 -17.41 3.16
CA LEU A 127 14.79 -16.40 2.37
C LEU A 127 16.31 -16.54 2.53
N LEU A 128 16.76 -17.24 3.58
CA LEU A 128 18.16 -17.63 3.71
C LEU A 128 18.47 -18.67 2.62
N LEU A 129 19.07 -18.21 1.52
CA LEU A 129 19.71 -19.05 0.53
C LEU A 129 20.80 -19.86 1.22
N LYS A 130 20.48 -21.09 1.62
CA LYS A 130 21.48 -22.06 2.06
C LYS A 130 22.30 -22.44 0.83
N ASN A 131 23.54 -21.97 0.75
CA ASN A 131 24.46 -22.40 -0.29
C ASN A 131 24.64 -23.92 -0.21
N LEU A 132 24.75 -24.60 -1.36
CA LEU A 132 24.89 -26.06 -1.41
C LEU A 132 26.12 -26.57 -0.61
N SER A 133 27.15 -25.73 -0.47
CA SER A 133 28.35 -26.00 0.35
C SER A 133 28.16 -25.89 1.86
N SER A 134 27.01 -25.36 2.33
CA SER A 134 26.68 -25.23 3.75
C SER A 134 25.88 -26.42 4.30
N PHE A 135 25.51 -27.37 3.44
CA PHE A 135 24.90 -28.61 3.89
C PHE A 135 25.98 -29.47 4.56
N PRO A 136 25.74 -29.96 5.79
CA PRO A 136 26.63 -30.93 6.39
C PRO A 136 26.66 -32.16 5.46
N ILE A 137 27.83 -32.45 4.91
CA ILE A 137 28.07 -33.74 4.27
C ILE A 137 28.14 -34.73 5.43
N ASP A 138 27.07 -35.47 5.64
CA ASP A 138 27.09 -36.59 6.57
C ASP A 138 28.15 -37.59 6.08
N THR A 139 29.32 -37.58 6.73
CA THR A 139 30.36 -38.58 6.51
C THR A 139 29.94 -39.87 7.20
N TYR A 140 28.94 -40.56 6.66
CA TYR A 140 28.69 -41.97 6.96
C TYR A 140 29.29 -42.80 5.83
N GLY A 141 30.55 -43.20 6.02
CA GLY A 141 31.28 -44.04 5.07
C GLY A 141 32.77 -44.13 5.35
N ALA A 142 33.15 -44.66 6.51
CA ALA A 142 34.42 -45.37 6.74
C ALA A 142 34.24 -46.35 7.91
#